data_AF-A0AB38A906-F1
#
_entry.id   AF-A0AB38A906-F1
#
_cell.length_a   1.000
_cell.length_b   1.000
_cell.length_c   1.000
_cell.angle_alpha   90.00
_cell.angle_beta   90.00
_cell.angle_gamma   90.00
#
_symmetry.space_group_name_H-M   'P 1'
#
loop_
_entity.id
_entity.type
_entity.pdbx_description
1 polymer ?
#
loop_
_entity_poly.entity_id
_entity_poly.type
_entity_poly.pdbx_seq_one_letter_code
_entity_poly.pdbx_strand_id
1 'polypeptide(L)'
;MTEGAPEEDLIETAWQKLLTAHRVDGRLLRAAYAEPRLRRLFPWVGMGELHFSRCTEPPWSWDVPFIAPVMGGGFFVGGPSRSQSVGPAPTAETAIAMVVERLPPGCGRAFVGTPEELAEKEQSE
;
A
#
# COMPACT_ATOMS: atom_id res chain seq x y z
N MET A 1 18.65 -26.08 15.54
CA MET A 1 18.87 -24.98 14.59
C MET A 1 17.52 -24.33 14.41
N THR A 2 17.31 -23.27 15.19
CA THR A 2 16.02 -22.64 15.46
C THR A 2 15.75 -21.63 14.36
N GLU A 3 14.75 -21.89 13.52
CA GLU A 3 14.16 -20.83 12.68
C GLU A 3 12.65 -21.04 12.77
N GLY A 4 11.98 -20.08 13.39
CA GLY A 4 10.64 -20.21 13.95
C GLY A 4 9.60 -20.65 12.92
N ALA A 5 8.58 -21.37 13.41
CA ALA A 5 7.33 -21.55 12.68
C ALA A 5 6.84 -20.19 12.16
N PRO A 6 6.21 -20.13 10.97
CA PRO A 6 5.89 -18.88 10.30
C PRO A 6 4.85 -18.13 11.14
N GLU A 7 5.28 -17.12 11.88
CA GLU A 7 4.45 -15.96 12.13
C GLU A 7 3.98 -15.51 10.75
N GLU A 8 2.71 -15.74 10.46
CA GLU A 8 2.07 -15.55 9.16
C GLU A 8 2.61 -14.31 8.45
N ASP A 9 2.88 -14.39 7.14
CA ASP A 9 3.29 -13.22 6.37
C ASP A 9 2.24 -12.12 6.55
N LEU A 10 2.49 -11.19 7.49
CA LEU A 10 1.52 -10.19 7.95
C LEU A 10 1.01 -9.34 6.79
N ILE A 11 1.86 -9.14 5.78
CA ILE A 11 1.55 -8.43 4.56
C ILE A 11 0.56 -9.24 3.73
N GLU A 12 0.85 -10.51 3.48
CA GLU A 12 -0.06 -11.41 2.76
C GLU A 12 -1.40 -11.57 3.52
N THR A 13 -1.36 -11.76 4.83
CA THR A 13 -2.56 -11.83 5.69
C THR A 13 -3.39 -10.55 5.61
N ALA A 14 -2.76 -9.37 5.60
CA ALA A 14 -3.46 -8.09 5.42
C ALA A 14 -4.10 -7.99 4.02
N TRP A 15 -3.39 -8.41 2.97
CA TRP A 15 -3.93 -8.49 1.61
C TRP A 15 -5.15 -9.41 1.53
N GLN A 16 -5.07 -10.63 2.07
CA GLN A 16 -6.19 -11.57 2.09
C GLN A 16 -7.40 -11.04 2.87
N LYS A 17 -7.16 -10.37 4.01
CA LYS A 17 -8.23 -9.70 4.77
C LYS A 17 -8.93 -8.63 3.93
N LEU A 18 -8.20 -7.79 3.19
CA LEU A 18 -8.81 -6.76 2.37
C LEU A 18 -9.55 -7.32 1.16
N LEU A 19 -9.00 -8.35 0.50
CA LEU A 19 -9.64 -9.03 -0.63
C LEU A 19 -10.99 -9.65 -0.25
N THR A 20 -11.14 -10.10 1.00
CA THR A 20 -12.38 -10.71 1.51
C THR A 20 -13.35 -9.72 2.16
N ALA A 21 -12.86 -8.57 2.66
CA ALA A 21 -13.68 -7.65 3.45
C ALA A 21 -14.57 -6.69 2.63
N HIS A 22 -14.45 -6.66 1.29
CA HIS A 22 -15.26 -5.82 0.39
C HIS A 22 -15.36 -4.32 0.80
N ARG A 23 -14.31 -3.76 1.43
CA ARG A 23 -14.33 -2.38 1.96
C ARG A 23 -14.03 -1.30 0.91
N VAL A 24 -13.49 -1.70 -0.24
CA VAL A 24 -13.15 -0.86 -1.39
C VAL A 24 -13.49 -1.61 -2.68
N ASP A 25 -13.41 -0.93 -3.83
CA ASP A 25 -13.68 -1.55 -5.13
C ASP A 25 -12.81 -2.81 -5.35
N GLY A 26 -13.46 -3.96 -5.58
CA GLY A 26 -12.76 -5.24 -5.75
C GLY A 26 -11.92 -5.32 -7.02
N ARG A 27 -12.17 -4.48 -8.04
CA ARG A 27 -11.30 -4.35 -9.22
C ARG A 27 -10.00 -3.66 -8.82
N LEU A 28 -10.09 -2.60 -8.02
CA LEU A 28 -8.94 -1.89 -7.50
C LEU A 28 -8.05 -2.81 -6.65
N LEU A 29 -8.64 -3.55 -5.70
CA LEU A 29 -7.88 -4.47 -4.85
C LEU A 29 -7.17 -5.57 -5.66
N ARG A 30 -7.86 -6.16 -6.64
CA ARG A 30 -7.26 -7.21 -7.48
C ARG A 30 -6.14 -6.67 -8.35
N ALA A 31 -6.32 -5.48 -8.94
CA ALA A 31 -5.26 -4.82 -9.71
C ALA A 31 -4.05 -4.50 -8.82
N ALA A 32 -4.27 -3.99 -7.60
CA ALA A 32 -3.22 -3.70 -6.65
C ALA A 32 -2.46 -4.96 -6.20
N TYR A 33 -3.19 -6.04 -5.91
CA TYR A 33 -2.60 -7.32 -5.50
C TYR A 33 -1.82 -8.01 -6.63
N ALA A 34 -2.23 -7.81 -7.88
CA ALA A 34 -1.53 -8.36 -9.05
C ALA A 34 -0.17 -7.69 -9.31
N GLU A 35 0.04 -6.47 -8.83
CA GLU A 35 1.29 -5.74 -8.97
C GLU A 35 2.32 -6.19 -7.91
N PRO A 36 3.43 -6.86 -8.28
CA PRO A 36 4.39 -7.40 -7.33
C PRO A 36 5.03 -6.36 -6.42
N ARG A 37 5.23 -5.12 -6.91
CA ARG A 37 5.82 -4.05 -6.10
C ARG A 37 4.89 -3.60 -4.98
N LEU A 38 3.58 -3.55 -5.24
CA LEU A 38 2.57 -3.16 -4.25
C LEU A 38 2.18 -4.30 -3.33
N ARG A 39 2.12 -5.54 -3.84
CA ARG A 39 1.84 -6.73 -3.02
C ARG A 39 2.84 -6.94 -1.88
N ARG A 40 4.06 -6.41 -2.05
CA ARG A 40 5.12 -6.42 -1.04
C ARG A 40 4.96 -5.35 0.04
N LEU A 41 4.06 -4.38 -0.14
CA LEU A 41 3.76 -3.33 0.82
C LEU A 41 2.57 -3.70 1.69
N PHE A 42 2.50 -3.09 2.88
CA PHE A 42 1.40 -3.30 3.79
C PHE A 42 0.16 -2.52 3.32
N PRO A 43 -0.94 -3.20 2.95
CA PRO A 43 -2.13 -2.53 2.47
C PRO A 43 -3.03 -2.16 3.65
N TRP A 44 -3.63 -0.99 3.60
CA TRP A 44 -4.67 -0.62 4.55
C TRP A 44 -5.74 0.23 3.89
N VAL A 45 -6.93 0.22 4.48
CA VAL A 45 -8.08 0.98 4.00
C VAL A 45 -8.54 1.94 5.08
N GLY A 46 -8.64 3.22 4.73
CA GLY A 46 -9.21 4.27 5.56
C GLY A 46 -10.12 5.15 4.71
N MET A 47 -11.28 5.56 5.25
CA MET A 47 -12.25 6.42 4.54
C MET A 47 -12.69 5.93 3.15
N GLY A 48 -12.60 4.62 2.87
CA GLY A 48 -12.90 4.05 1.56
C GLY A 48 -11.78 4.17 0.52
N GLU A 49 -10.60 4.61 0.95
CA GLU A 49 -9.40 4.76 0.13
C GLU A 49 -8.46 3.58 0.37
N LEU A 50 -7.75 3.16 -0.68
CA LEU A 50 -6.69 2.16 -0.59
C LEU A 50 -5.34 2.85 -0.41
N HIS A 51 -4.65 2.52 0.67
CA HIS A 51 -3.37 3.06 1.05
C HIS A 51 -2.30 1.96 1.12
N PHE A 52 -1.04 2.36 0.98
CA PHE A 52 0.12 1.49 1.03
C PHE A 52 1.14 2.05 2.03
N SER A 53 1.64 1.20 2.92
CA SER A 53 2.67 1.56 3.90
C SER A 53 3.92 0.72 3.69
N ARG A 54 5.09 1.32 3.90
CA ARG A 54 6.37 0.60 3.96
C ARG A 54 6.57 -0.11 5.30
N CYS A 55 5.71 0.15 6.29
CA CYS A 55 5.76 -0.44 7.64
C CYS A 55 4.43 -1.11 7.97
N THR A 56 4.47 -2.23 8.71
CA THR A 56 3.25 -2.94 9.13
C THR A 56 2.56 -2.30 10.33
N GLU A 57 3.29 -1.53 11.14
CA GLU A 57 2.77 -0.89 12.35
C GLU A 57 2.59 0.62 12.19
N PRO A 58 1.63 1.23 12.91
CA PRO A 58 1.45 2.68 12.92
C PRO A 58 2.59 3.42 13.65
N PRO A 59 2.86 4.70 13.35
CA PRO A 59 2.11 5.57 12.44
C PRO A 59 2.37 5.25 10.96
N TRP A 60 1.35 4.86 10.19
CA TRP A 60 1.57 4.40 8.80
C TRP A 60 2.23 5.48 7.95
N SER A 61 3.18 5.08 7.10
CA SER A 61 3.90 5.99 6.23
C SER A 61 2.96 6.56 5.16
N TRP A 62 3.05 7.87 4.91
CA TRP A 62 2.28 8.58 3.87
C TRP A 62 3.11 8.86 2.62
N ASP A 63 4.32 8.31 2.56
CA ASP A 63 5.28 8.49 1.49
C ASP A 63 4.91 7.78 0.17
N VAL A 64 3.85 6.96 0.19
CA VAL A 64 3.30 6.30 -1.00
C VAL A 64 1.93 6.92 -1.36
N PRO A 65 1.68 7.25 -2.64
CA PRO A 65 0.36 7.69 -3.08
C PRO A 65 -0.77 6.69 -2.75
N PHE A 66 -1.95 7.21 -2.46
CA PHE A 66 -3.16 6.43 -2.16
C PHE A 66 -4.20 6.57 -3.27
N ILE A 67 -5.14 5.63 -3.32
CA ILE A 67 -6.17 5.58 -4.36
C ILE A 67 -7.55 5.66 -3.74
N ALA A 68 -8.33 6.66 -4.15
CA ALA A 68 -9.73 6.83 -3.78
C ALA A 68 -10.65 6.45 -4.95
N PRO A 69 -11.69 5.64 -4.76
CA PRO A 69 -12.73 5.45 -5.76
C PRO A 69 -13.55 6.75 -5.94
N VAL A 70 -13.92 7.06 -7.17
CA VAL A 70 -14.70 8.28 -7.48
C VAL A 70 -16.16 7.92 -7.75
N MET A 71 -17.09 8.73 -7.22
CA MET A 71 -18.52 8.58 -7.48
C MET A 71 -18.80 8.76 -8.98
N GLY A 72 -19.49 7.80 -9.59
CA GLY A 72 -19.69 7.76 -11.05
C GLY A 72 -18.67 6.92 -11.82
N GLY A 73 -17.70 6.33 -11.12
CA GLY A 73 -16.70 5.42 -11.68
C GLY A 73 -15.32 6.06 -11.80
N GLY A 74 -14.32 5.21 -12.04
CA GLY A 74 -12.92 5.61 -12.04
C GLY A 74 -12.36 5.80 -10.63
N PHE A 75 -11.16 6.36 -10.58
CA PHE A 75 -10.32 6.47 -9.40
C PHE A 75 -9.61 7.81 -9.37
N PHE A 76 -9.13 8.19 -8.20
CA PHE A 76 -8.31 9.37 -7.98
C PHE A 76 -7.07 8.96 -7.20
N VAL A 77 -5.90 9.35 -7.68
CA VAL A 77 -4.62 9.08 -7.02
C VAL A 77 -4.19 10.33 -6.27
N GLY A 78 -4.19 10.24 -4.94
CA GLY A 78 -3.73 11.27 -4.02
C GLY A 78 -2.34 10.95 -3.47
N GLY A 79 -1.70 11.91 -2.81
CA GLY A 79 -0.45 11.69 -2.07
C GLY A 79 0.78 12.42 -2.63
N PRO A 80 1.94 12.30 -1.95
CA PRO A 80 2.21 11.64 -0.66
C PRO A 80 1.91 12.55 0.55
N SER A 81 1.15 13.61 0.36
CA SER A 81 0.50 14.36 1.44
C SER A 81 -0.95 14.64 1.04
N ARG A 82 -1.82 14.95 2.00
CA ARG A 82 -3.20 15.39 1.69
C ARG A 82 -3.27 16.68 0.85
N SER A 83 -2.18 17.43 0.78
CA SER A 83 -2.07 18.63 -0.05
C SER A 83 -1.56 18.34 -1.47
N GLN A 84 -1.08 17.13 -1.74
CA GLN A 84 -0.60 16.73 -3.06
C GLN A 84 -1.59 15.76 -3.71
N SER A 85 -1.75 15.93 -5.01
CA SER A 85 -2.55 15.03 -5.83
C SER A 85 -1.79 14.69 -7.09
N VAL A 86 -1.91 13.43 -7.51
CA VAL A 86 -1.35 12.98 -8.78
C VAL A 86 -2.35 13.20 -9.89
N GLY A 87 -3.63 12.88 -9.64
CA GLY A 87 -4.73 13.18 -10.55
C GLY A 87 -5.74 12.03 -10.71
N PRO A 88 -6.74 12.22 -11.59
CA PRO A 88 -7.75 11.20 -11.87
C PRO A 88 -7.19 10.05 -12.72
N ALA A 89 -7.72 8.86 -12.50
CA ALA A 89 -7.42 7.64 -13.23
C ALA A 89 -8.73 6.98 -13.70
N PRO A 90 -8.93 6.74 -15.01
CA PRO A 90 -10.18 6.18 -15.53
C PRO A 90 -10.36 4.70 -15.17
N THR A 91 -9.27 3.98 -14.86
CA THR A 91 -9.27 2.54 -14.56
C THR A 91 -8.41 2.22 -13.34
N ALA A 92 -8.60 1.04 -12.76
CA ALA A 92 -7.83 0.59 -11.61
C ALA A 92 -6.36 0.44 -12.00
N GLU A 93 -6.10 -0.13 -13.17
CA GLU A 93 -4.78 -0.38 -13.74
C GLU A 93 -4.01 0.94 -13.94
N THR A 94 -4.68 1.98 -14.46
CA THR A 94 -4.08 3.31 -14.58
C THR A 94 -3.74 3.88 -13.21
N ALA A 95 -4.63 3.75 -12.22
CA ALA A 95 -4.37 4.24 -10.87
C ALA A 95 -3.16 3.52 -10.24
N ILE A 96 -3.07 2.20 -10.40
CA ILE A 96 -1.94 1.39 -9.93
C ILE A 96 -0.64 1.84 -10.61
N ALA A 97 -0.62 2.01 -11.92
CA ALA A 97 0.56 2.49 -12.65
C ALA A 97 1.04 3.84 -12.11
N MET A 98 0.12 4.78 -11.88
CA MET A 98 0.44 6.11 -11.33
C MET A 98 1.08 6.04 -9.93
N VAL A 99 0.62 5.12 -9.07
CA VAL A 99 1.24 4.85 -7.76
C VAL A 99 2.62 4.23 -7.92
N VAL A 100 2.76 3.21 -8.76
CA VAL A 100 4.01 2.46 -8.97
C VAL A 100 5.14 3.34 -9.52
N GLU A 101 4.82 4.26 -10.43
CA GLU A 101 5.75 5.27 -10.97
C GLU A 101 6.31 6.21 -9.89
N ARG A 102 5.57 6.38 -8.78
CA ARG A 102 5.88 7.33 -7.70
C ARG A 102 6.30 6.64 -6.41
N LEU A 103 6.52 5.32 -6.45
CA LEU A 103 7.08 4.61 -5.32
C LEU A 103 8.47 5.15 -4.98
N PRO A 104 8.82 5.28 -3.69
CA PRO A 104 10.17 5.64 -3.29
C PRO A 104 11.22 4.72 -3.94
N PRO A 105 12.42 5.24 -4.29
CA PRO A 105 13.50 4.40 -4.77
C PRO A 105 13.87 3.37 -3.69
N GLY A 106 14.17 2.14 -4.10
CA GLY A 106 14.51 1.06 -3.16
C GLY A 106 13.32 0.51 -2.36
N CYS A 107 12.08 0.86 -2.70
CA CYS A 107 10.89 0.35 -2.02
C CYS A 107 10.79 -1.18 -2.14
N GLY A 108 11.18 -1.86 -1.05
CA GLY A 108 11.24 -3.31 -0.92
C GLY A 108 9.99 -3.91 -0.27
N ARG A 109 10.16 -5.07 0.39
CA ARG A 109 9.10 -5.64 1.23
C ARG A 109 8.91 -4.75 2.44
N ALA A 110 7.66 -4.51 2.84
CA ALA A 110 7.38 -3.70 4.02
C ALA A 110 8.10 -4.27 5.24
N PHE A 111 8.65 -3.34 6.03
CA PHE A 111 9.31 -3.62 7.29
C PHE A 111 8.29 -4.02 8.34
N VAL A 112 8.57 -5.10 9.06
CA VAL A 112 7.74 -5.55 10.17
C VAL A 112 8.14 -4.74 11.39
N GLY A 113 7.33 -3.73 11.72
CA GLY A 113 7.62 -2.73 12.75
C GLY A 113 7.11 -1.35 12.38
N THR A 114 7.59 -0.32 13.09
CA THR A 114 7.19 1.09 12.92
C THR A 114 8.11 1.85 11.93
N PRO A 115 7.70 3.03 11.41
CA PRO A 115 8.59 3.85 10.60
C PRO A 115 9.83 4.35 11.33
N GLU A 116 9.76 4.57 12.64
CA GLU A 116 10.91 4.96 13.47
C GLU A 116 11.99 3.86 13.45
N GLU A 117 11.58 2.60 13.65
CA GLU A 117 12.47 1.44 13.60
C GLU A 117 13.04 1.23 12.18
N LEU A 118 12.24 1.46 11.14
CA LEU A 118 12.73 1.44 9.76
C LEU A 118 13.79 2.52 9.52
N ALA A 119 13.58 3.74 10.02
CA ALA A 119 14.53 4.83 9.88
C ALA A 119 15.85 4.54 10.59
N GLU A 120 15.82 3.96 11.80
CA GLU A 120 17.03 3.54 12.53
C GLU A 120 17.83 2.49 11.76
N LYS A 121 17.13 1.55 11.09
CA LYS A 121 17.76 0.55 10.23
C LYS A 121 18.40 1.18 8.99
N GLU A 122 17.69 2.05 8.29
CA GLU A 122 18.18 2.73 7.07
C GLU A 122 19.41 3.62 7.35
N GLN A 123 19.58 4.12 8.59
CA GLN A 123 20.75 4.93 8.99
C GLN A 123 21.97 4.09 9.40
N SER A 124 21.78 2.78 9.60
CA SER A 124 22.84 1.86 10.06
C SER A 124 23.45 1.03 8.94
N GLU A 125 22.90 1.08 7.71
CA GLU A 125 23.41 0.44 6.48
C GLU A 125 24.12 1.43 5.55
#